data_AF-C9MXC0-F1
#
_entry.id   AF-C9MXC0-F1
#
_cell.length_a   1.000
_cell.length_b   1.000
_cell.length_c   1.000
_cell.angle_alpha   90.00
_cell.angle_beta   90.00
_cell.angle_gamma   90.00
#
_symmetry.space_group_name_H-M   'P 1'
#
loop_
_entity.id
_entity.type
_entity.pdbx_description
1 polymer ?
#
loop_
_entity_poly.entity_id
_entity_poly.type
_entity_poly.pdbx_seq_one_letter_code
_entity_poly.pdbx_strand_id
1 'polypeptide(L)'
;MGLLIKDEDDLGYTGNIELPDGKKVNLCLNYDEEENTMEDLEKTVQNGRKVLENIKDLYKKIYDGYVEYTLEMAQNWWKDNGFDDDVLSYLDRFLDKESAEKMKNGELTEKAYRKMIYLTDISVDFEETLSVIAYDGEWIFGGHYIYLEGNIEGEFNYGDI
;
A
#
# COMPACT_ATOMS: atom_id res chain seq x y z
N MET A 1 20.19 10.63 4.39
CA MET A 1 19.70 9.40 3.72
C MET A 1 20.00 9.58 2.24
N GLY A 2 20.83 8.70 1.66
CA GLY A 2 21.13 8.73 0.22
C GLY A 2 20.24 7.73 -0.50
N LEU A 3 19.56 8.17 -1.56
CA LEU A 3 18.93 7.25 -2.51
C LEU A 3 20.06 6.42 -3.14
N LEU A 4 19.98 5.10 -3.00
CA LEU A 4 20.87 4.17 -3.67
C LEU A 4 20.22 3.83 -5.01
N ILE A 5 20.77 4.38 -6.09
CA ILE A 5 20.36 4.10 -7.46
C ILE A 5 20.83 2.67 -7.78
N LYS A 6 19.89 1.77 -8.09
CA LYS A 6 20.19 0.49 -8.71
C LYS A 6 19.47 0.46 -10.06
N ASP A 7 20.27 0.36 -11.12
CA ASP A 7 19.81 0.11 -12.47
C ASP A 7 19.46 -1.37 -12.68
N GLU A 8 18.69 -1.57 -13.75
CA GLU A 8 18.39 -2.81 -14.49
C GLU A 8 17.26 -3.67 -13.88
N ASP A 9 16.01 -3.23 -14.11
CA ASP A 9 14.98 -3.97 -14.85
C ASP A 9 13.65 -3.18 -14.77
N ASP A 10 13.23 -2.57 -15.88
CA ASP A 10 11.89 -2.03 -16.23
C ASP A 10 11.08 -1.14 -15.27
N LEU A 11 11.55 -0.79 -14.07
CA LEU A 11 10.74 0.01 -13.12
C LEU A 11 11.59 0.98 -12.29
N GLY A 12 12.09 2.04 -12.94
CA GLY A 12 12.43 3.29 -12.25
C GLY A 12 13.53 3.23 -11.17
N TYR A 13 13.80 4.38 -10.57
CA TYR A 13 14.77 4.47 -9.47
C TYR A 13 14.11 4.02 -8.15
N THR A 14 14.56 2.91 -7.57
CA THR A 14 13.99 2.37 -6.32
C THR A 14 14.88 2.61 -5.09
N GLY A 15 14.28 3.05 -3.98
CA GLY A 15 14.93 3.20 -2.68
C GLY A 15 14.05 2.73 -1.55
N ASN A 16 14.63 2.15 -0.50
CA ASN A 16 13.85 1.75 0.69
C ASN A 16 13.67 2.95 1.64
N ILE A 17 12.43 3.24 2.02
CA ILE A 17 12.08 4.29 2.98
C ILE A 17 11.44 3.65 4.21
N GLU A 18 11.64 4.26 5.38
CA GLU A 18 11.03 3.80 6.63
C GLU A 18 9.72 4.54 6.87
N LEU A 19 8.63 3.80 7.04
CA LEU A 19 7.31 4.30 7.35
C LEU A 19 7.20 4.66 8.85
N PRO A 20 6.18 5.44 9.26
CA PRO A 20 5.96 5.79 10.67
C PRO A 20 5.81 4.60 11.63
N ASP A 21 5.43 3.42 11.14
CA ASP A 21 5.34 2.18 11.93
C ASP A 21 6.68 1.41 12.02
N GLY A 22 7.75 1.95 11.42
CA GLY A 22 9.08 1.35 11.38
C GLY A 22 9.27 0.30 10.29
N LYS A 23 8.24 -0.01 9.48
CA LYS A 23 8.37 -0.91 8.33
C LYS A 23 9.08 -0.20 7.18
N LYS A 24 9.73 -0.99 6.33
CA LYS A 24 10.33 -0.50 5.09
C LYS A 24 9.38 -0.74 3.93
N VAL A 25 9.30 0.25 3.05
CA VAL A 25 8.56 0.21 1.79
C VAL A 25 9.49 0.65 0.67
N ASN A 26 9.28 0.13 -0.53
CA ASN A 26 9.98 0.62 -1.71
C ASN A 26 9.36 1.95 -2.14
N LEU A 27 10.19 2.96 -2.35
CA LEU A 27 9.83 4.17 -3.07
C LEU A 27 10.39 4.05 -4.49
N CYS A 28 9.51 3.97 -5.47
CA CYS A 28 9.83 3.83 -6.88
C CYS A 28 9.57 5.15 -7.61
N LEU A 29 10.59 5.68 -8.28
CA LEU A 29 10.45 6.82 -9.18
C LEU A 29 10.08 6.29 -10.55
N ASN A 30 8.79 6.31 -10.88
CA ASN A 30 8.29 5.79 -12.14
C ASN A 30 8.75 6.70 -13.28
N TYR A 31 9.63 6.18 -14.12
CA TYR A 31 10.25 6.89 -15.24
C TYR A 31 10.57 5.88 -16.31
N ASP A 32 10.11 6.15 -17.52
CA ASP A 32 10.42 5.38 -18.72
C ASP A 32 11.29 6.24 -19.64
N GLU A 33 12.52 5.82 -19.91
CA GLU A 33 13.45 6.58 -20.76
C GLU A 33 13.07 6.58 -22.24
N GLU A 34 12.28 5.61 -22.70
CA GLU A 34 11.77 5.55 -24.07
C GLU A 34 10.62 6.54 -24.28
N GLU A 35 9.83 6.78 -23.23
CA GLU A 35 8.64 7.64 -23.29
C GLU A 35 8.83 9.04 -22.71
N ASN A 36 9.81 9.25 -21.82
CA ASN A 36 9.90 10.48 -21.02
C ASN A 36 11.23 11.22 -21.18
N THR A 37 11.19 12.54 -21.01
CA THR A 37 12.35 13.42 -21.17
C THR A 37 13.20 13.48 -19.90
N MET A 38 14.41 14.03 -20.02
CA MET A 38 15.25 14.34 -18.84
C MET A 38 14.59 15.37 -17.90
N GLU A 39 13.78 16.28 -18.43
CA GLU A 39 12.99 17.22 -17.61
C GLU A 39 11.95 16.47 -16.77
N ASP A 40 11.33 15.43 -17.35
CA ASP A 40 10.37 14.58 -16.64
C ASP A 40 11.07 13.77 -15.55
N LEU A 41 12.27 13.24 -15.81
CA LEU A 41 13.08 12.61 -14.76
C LEU A 41 13.36 13.58 -13.61
N GLU A 42 13.76 14.81 -13.90
CA GLU A 42 14.01 15.84 -12.88
C GLU A 42 12.75 16.12 -12.05
N LYS A 43 11.57 16.18 -12.69
CA LYS A 43 10.28 16.32 -12.00
C LYS A 43 9.94 15.11 -11.16
N THR A 44 10.08 13.88 -11.68
CA THR A 44 9.85 12.65 -10.91
C THR A 44 10.73 12.60 -9.66
N VAL A 45 12.01 12.97 -9.78
CA VAL A 45 12.93 13.05 -8.63
C VAL A 45 12.48 14.12 -7.62
N GLN A 46 11.99 15.27 -8.07
CA GLN A 46 11.42 16.29 -7.19
C GLN A 46 10.15 15.80 -6.49
N ASN A 47 9.27 15.10 -7.19
CA ASN A 47 8.05 14.52 -6.63
C ASN A 47 8.37 13.42 -5.61
N GLY A 48 9.34 12.55 -5.89
CA GLY A 48 9.87 11.59 -4.92
C GLY A 48 10.38 12.24 -3.64
N ARG A 49 11.03 13.41 -3.73
CA ARG A 49 11.43 14.19 -2.55
C ARG A 49 10.23 14.73 -1.77
N LYS A 50 9.19 15.25 -2.44
CA LYS A 50 7.95 15.67 -1.79
C LYS A 50 7.28 14.52 -1.05
N VAL A 51 7.22 13.32 -1.65
CA VAL A 51 6.71 12.11 -1.00
C VAL A 51 7.49 11.80 0.28
N LEU A 52 8.82 11.85 0.24
CA LEU A 52 9.68 11.64 1.41
C LEU A 52 9.44 12.68 2.52
N GLU A 53 9.33 13.95 2.15
CA GLU A 53 9.10 15.05 3.09
C GLU A 53 7.72 14.94 3.76
N ASN A 54 6.72 14.45 3.02
CA ASN A 54 5.33 14.35 3.46
C ASN A 54 4.91 12.94 3.91
N ILE A 55 5.83 11.98 4.01
CA ILE A 55 5.49 10.55 4.21
C ILE A 55 4.64 10.30 5.46
N LYS A 56 4.78 11.11 6.51
CA LYS A 56 3.99 10.97 7.74
C LYS A 56 2.50 11.25 7.52
N ASP A 57 2.19 12.29 6.76
CA ASP A 57 0.82 12.69 6.45
C ASP A 57 0.24 11.77 5.37
N LEU A 58 1.03 11.46 4.34
CA LEU A 58 0.68 10.50 3.30
C LEU A 58 0.38 9.11 3.88
N TYR A 59 1.18 8.63 4.83
CA TYR A 59 0.95 7.34 5.48
C TYR A 59 -0.48 7.22 6.02
N LYS A 60 -0.98 8.25 6.72
CA LYS A 60 -2.36 8.25 7.22
C LYS A 60 -3.36 8.23 6.05
N LYS A 61 -3.17 9.11 5.07
CA LYS A 61 -4.07 9.23 3.91
C LYS A 61 -4.13 7.94 3.09
N ILE A 62 -3.01 7.26 2.88
CA ILE A 62 -2.94 5.98 2.16
C ILE A 62 -3.81 4.93 2.86
N TYR A 63 -3.66 4.74 4.17
CA TYR A 63 -4.49 3.77 4.89
C TYR A 63 -5.97 4.19 4.92
N ASP A 64 -6.26 5.49 4.97
CA ASP A 64 -7.64 5.98 4.84
C ASP A 64 -8.20 5.66 3.43
N GLY A 65 -7.39 5.80 2.38
CA GLY A 65 -7.74 5.41 1.01
C GLY A 65 -8.03 3.92 0.86
N TYR A 66 -7.17 3.04 1.39
CA TYR A 66 -7.49 1.60 1.40
C TYR A 66 -8.79 1.29 2.15
N VAL A 67 -9.06 1.97 3.26
CA VAL A 67 -10.34 1.78 3.95
C VAL A 67 -11.52 2.21 3.08
N GLU A 68 -11.40 3.35 2.41
CA GLU A 68 -12.47 3.88 1.56
C GLU A 68 -12.75 3.01 0.33
N TYR A 69 -11.69 2.56 -0.36
CA TYR A 69 -11.83 1.91 -1.66
C TYR A 69 -11.86 0.38 -1.61
N THR A 70 -11.21 -0.25 -0.62
CA THR A 70 -10.99 -1.70 -0.66
C THR A 70 -11.52 -2.46 0.57
N LEU A 71 -11.97 -1.80 1.64
CA LEU A 71 -12.55 -2.49 2.81
C LEU A 71 -13.84 -3.25 2.48
N GLU A 72 -14.73 -2.69 1.67
CA GLU A 72 -15.98 -3.38 1.28
C GLU A 72 -15.66 -4.64 0.44
N MET A 73 -14.71 -4.53 -0.48
CA MET A 73 -14.22 -5.67 -1.26
C MET A 73 -13.60 -6.73 -0.35
N ALA A 74 -12.78 -6.32 0.62
CA ALA A 74 -12.21 -7.18 1.65
C ALA A 74 -13.28 -7.92 2.45
N GLN A 75 -14.33 -7.21 2.86
CA GLN A 75 -15.44 -7.77 3.62
C GLN A 75 -16.24 -8.79 2.78
N ASN A 76 -16.47 -8.51 1.51
CA ASN A 76 -17.16 -9.44 0.61
C ASN A 76 -16.30 -10.69 0.37
N TRP A 77 -15.01 -10.51 0.08
CA TRP A 77 -14.08 -11.62 -0.09
C TRP A 77 -13.98 -12.50 1.15
N TRP A 78 -13.90 -11.89 2.34
CA TRP A 78 -13.87 -12.58 3.64
C TRP A 78 -15.11 -13.45 3.86
N LYS A 79 -16.30 -12.97 3.47
CA LYS A 79 -17.56 -13.72 3.60
C LYS A 79 -17.69 -14.84 2.58
N ASP A 80 -17.33 -14.58 1.33
CA ASP A 80 -17.64 -15.48 0.22
C ASP A 80 -16.70 -16.68 0.16
N ASN A 81 -15.44 -16.50 0.56
CA ASN A 81 -14.45 -17.56 0.43
C ASN A 81 -14.40 -18.47 1.67
N GLY A 82 -14.73 -17.92 2.86
CA GLY A 82 -14.40 -18.59 4.11
C GLY A 82 -12.88 -18.83 4.24
N PHE A 83 -12.37 -18.99 5.45
CA PHE A 83 -10.95 -19.27 5.63
C PHE A 83 -10.74 -20.51 6.46
N ASP A 84 -9.59 -21.12 6.21
CA ASP A 84 -9.15 -22.33 6.86
C ASP A 84 -9.10 -22.14 8.39
N ASP A 85 -9.36 -23.21 9.15
CA ASP A 85 -9.34 -23.18 10.62
C ASP A 85 -7.98 -22.66 11.13
N ASP A 86 -6.92 -22.88 10.36
CA ASP A 86 -5.58 -22.36 10.61
C ASP A 86 -5.56 -20.83 10.66
N VAL A 87 -6.11 -20.12 9.66
CA VAL A 87 -6.17 -18.65 9.63
C VAL A 87 -6.93 -18.12 10.85
N LEU A 88 -8.08 -18.73 11.16
CA LEU A 88 -8.91 -18.37 12.31
C LEU A 88 -8.17 -18.54 13.64
N SER A 89 -7.31 -19.57 13.74
CA SER A 89 -6.50 -19.84 14.93
C SER A 89 -5.39 -18.80 15.18
N TYR A 90 -4.95 -18.10 14.13
CA TYR A 90 -3.91 -17.08 14.24
C TYR A 90 -4.44 -15.68 14.54
N LEU A 91 -5.73 -15.40 14.29
CA LEU A 91 -6.32 -14.07 14.47
C LEU A 91 -6.06 -13.50 15.88
N ASP A 92 -6.18 -14.33 16.93
CA ASP A 92 -5.97 -13.91 18.32
C ASP A 92 -4.51 -13.49 18.64
N ARG A 93 -3.55 -13.81 17.75
CA ARG A 93 -2.15 -13.39 17.90
C ARG A 93 -1.89 -12.01 17.28
N PHE A 94 -2.66 -11.62 16.28
CA PHE A 94 -2.46 -10.39 15.51
C PHE A 94 -3.46 -9.29 15.87
N LEU A 95 -4.68 -9.68 16.23
CA LEU A 95 -5.77 -8.79 16.58
C LEU A 95 -6.05 -8.83 18.07
N ASP A 96 -6.68 -7.76 18.57
CA ASP A 96 -7.31 -7.83 19.88
C ASP A 96 -8.54 -8.74 19.84
N LYS A 97 -8.90 -9.27 21.01
CA LYS A 97 -9.96 -10.27 21.16
C LYS A 97 -11.28 -9.87 20.50
N GLU A 98 -11.69 -8.60 20.58
CA GLU A 98 -12.94 -8.15 19.97
C GLU A 98 -12.90 -8.25 18.45
N SER A 99 -11.86 -7.70 17.81
CA SER A 99 -11.67 -7.77 16.36
C SER A 99 -11.52 -9.21 15.86
N ALA A 100 -10.78 -10.06 16.58
CA ALA A 100 -10.62 -11.47 16.24
C ALA A 100 -11.96 -12.22 16.26
N GLU A 101 -12.77 -12.05 17.31
CA GLU A 101 -14.09 -12.70 17.41
C GLU A 101 -15.05 -12.20 16.33
N LYS A 102 -15.05 -10.91 15.99
CA LYS A 102 -15.85 -10.39 14.88
C LYS A 102 -15.45 -11.03 13.55
N MET A 103 -14.15 -11.12 13.26
CA MET A 103 -13.66 -11.75 12.04
C MET A 103 -14.02 -13.23 11.96
N LYS A 104 -13.86 -13.99 13.06
CA LYS A 104 -14.29 -15.41 13.14
C LYS A 104 -15.79 -15.59 12.84
N ASN A 105 -16.60 -14.57 13.11
CA ASN A 105 -18.03 -14.56 12.82
C ASN A 105 -18.37 -13.88 11.48
N GLY A 106 -17.39 -13.66 10.60
CA GLY A 106 -17.58 -13.12 9.25
C GLY A 106 -17.61 -11.59 9.15
N GLU A 107 -17.26 -10.86 10.21
CA GLU A 107 -17.23 -9.40 10.25
C GLU A 107 -15.78 -8.87 10.27
N LEU A 108 -15.35 -8.31 9.15
CA LEU A 108 -14.07 -7.64 9.01
C LEU A 108 -14.21 -6.17 9.39
N THR A 109 -13.70 -5.82 10.58
CA THR A 109 -13.69 -4.42 11.05
C THR A 109 -12.57 -3.61 10.37
N GLU A 110 -12.79 -2.31 10.18
CA GLU A 110 -11.76 -1.37 9.71
C GLU A 110 -10.44 -1.49 10.51
N LYS A 111 -10.55 -1.62 11.84
CA LYS A 111 -9.40 -1.77 12.74
C LYS A 111 -8.58 -3.03 12.44
N ALA A 112 -9.26 -4.14 12.12
CA ALA A 112 -8.59 -5.37 11.74
C ALA A 112 -7.97 -5.24 10.36
N TYR A 113 -8.70 -4.67 9.41
CA TYR A 113 -8.25 -4.44 8.05
C TYR A 113 -6.95 -3.62 8.01
N ARG A 114 -6.91 -2.46 8.68
CA ARG A 114 -5.72 -1.62 8.78
C ARG A 114 -4.51 -2.32 9.40
N LYS A 115 -4.73 -3.32 10.27
CA LYS A 115 -3.64 -4.10 10.88
C LYS A 115 -3.11 -5.21 9.97
N MET A 116 -3.97 -5.75 9.11
CA MET A 116 -3.65 -6.88 8.25
C MET A 116 -2.94 -6.46 6.97
N ILE A 117 -3.30 -5.31 6.41
CA ILE A 117 -2.61 -4.76 5.24
C ILE A 117 -1.29 -4.08 5.65
N TYR A 118 -0.29 -4.19 4.81
CA TYR A 118 0.96 -3.44 4.92
C TYR A 118 1.47 -3.04 3.55
N LEU A 119 2.05 -1.84 3.46
CA LEU A 119 2.53 -1.27 2.20
C LEU A 119 3.82 -2.00 1.77
N THR A 120 3.93 -2.30 0.49
CA THR A 120 5.12 -2.88 -0.13
C THR A 120 5.83 -1.87 -1.03
N ASP A 121 5.06 -1.08 -1.78
CA ASP A 121 5.58 -0.15 -2.79
C ASP A 121 4.77 1.14 -2.81
N ILE A 122 5.46 2.25 -2.97
CA ILE A 122 4.92 3.58 -3.26
C ILE A 122 5.64 4.06 -4.52
N SER A 123 4.89 4.29 -5.58
CA SER A 123 5.42 4.77 -6.86
C SER A 123 4.93 6.19 -7.12
N VAL A 124 5.78 7.02 -7.70
CA VAL A 124 5.44 8.38 -8.11
C VAL A 124 6.07 8.72 -9.46
N ASP A 125 5.33 9.44 -10.30
CA ASP A 125 5.78 9.90 -11.63
C ASP A 125 5.95 11.44 -11.70
N PHE A 126 6.21 11.94 -12.91
CA PHE A 126 6.38 13.37 -13.16
C PHE A 126 5.06 14.17 -13.13
N GLU A 127 3.91 13.50 -13.30
CA GLU A 127 2.56 14.08 -13.26
C GLU A 127 1.99 14.17 -11.84
N GLU A 128 2.78 13.76 -10.84
CA GLU A 128 2.39 13.68 -9.43
C GLU A 128 1.37 12.55 -9.14
N THR A 129 1.24 11.57 -10.04
CA THR A 129 0.46 10.35 -9.79
C THR A 129 1.15 9.54 -8.71
N LEU A 130 0.35 9.04 -7.76
CA LEU A 130 0.82 8.15 -6.71
C LEU A 130 0.12 6.80 -6.85
N SER A 131 0.89 5.75 -7.09
CA SER A 131 0.41 4.36 -7.09
C SER A 131 0.98 3.66 -5.87
N VAL A 132 0.13 3.04 -5.06
CA VAL A 132 0.52 2.37 -3.83
C VAL A 132 0.08 0.92 -3.87
N ILE A 133 0.99 0.03 -3.49
CA ILE A 133 0.76 -1.40 -3.40
C ILE A 133 0.85 -1.82 -1.93
N ALA A 134 -0.15 -2.58 -1.50
CA ALA A 134 -0.17 -3.23 -0.21
C ALA A 134 -0.36 -4.74 -0.39
N TYR A 135 0.04 -5.47 0.64
CA TYR A 135 -0.18 -6.90 0.74
C TYR A 135 -0.72 -7.21 2.13
N ASP A 136 -1.53 -8.25 2.21
CA ASP A 136 -2.18 -8.67 3.44
C ASP A 136 -1.64 -10.01 3.95
N GLY A 137 -0.53 -10.53 3.44
CA GLY A 137 0.00 -11.80 3.93
C GLY A 137 -0.94 -12.99 3.76
N GLU A 138 -1.81 -12.98 2.74
CA GLU A 138 -2.84 -14.00 2.48
C GLU A 138 -3.96 -14.06 3.55
N TRP A 139 -4.11 -13.03 4.39
CA TRP A 139 -5.17 -13.01 5.41
C TRP A 139 -6.58 -12.91 4.82
N ILE A 140 -6.76 -12.15 3.75
CA ILE A 140 -8.07 -11.79 3.18
C ILE A 140 -8.12 -12.08 1.68
N PHE A 141 -7.10 -11.70 0.91
CA PHE A 141 -7.15 -11.75 -0.55
C PHE A 141 -6.33 -12.90 -1.15
N GLY A 142 -6.00 -13.94 -0.38
CA GLY A 142 -5.44 -15.18 -0.94
C GLY A 142 -4.19 -15.01 -1.81
N GLY A 143 -3.39 -13.97 -1.58
CA GLY A 143 -2.14 -13.73 -2.31
C GLY A 143 -2.18 -12.56 -3.30
N HIS A 144 -3.34 -11.96 -3.52
CA HIS A 144 -3.48 -10.79 -4.39
C HIS A 144 -2.90 -9.52 -3.75
N TYR A 145 -2.32 -8.66 -4.59
CA TYR A 145 -1.87 -7.33 -4.19
C TYR A 145 -3.05 -6.36 -4.14
N ILE A 146 -2.98 -5.38 -3.27
CA ILE A 146 -4.03 -4.38 -3.10
C ILE A 146 -3.51 -3.05 -3.65
N TYR A 147 -4.16 -2.57 -4.68
CA TYR A 147 -3.78 -1.37 -5.40
C TYR A 147 -4.57 -0.16 -4.92
N LEU A 148 -3.89 0.99 -4.87
CA LEU A 148 -4.51 2.27 -4.58
C LEU A 148 -3.83 3.33 -5.47
N GLU A 149 -4.63 4.16 -6.13
CA GLU A 149 -4.14 5.22 -7.02
C GLU A 149 -4.72 6.59 -6.65
N GLY A 150 -3.87 7.61 -6.73
CA GLY A 150 -4.18 8.99 -6.39
C GLY A 150 -3.06 9.92 -6.78
N ASN A 151 -2.83 10.97 -5.98
CA ASN A 151 -1.74 11.92 -6.19
C ASN A 151 -0.84 12.08 -4.95
N ILE A 152 0.26 12.83 -5.09
CA ILE A 152 1.21 13.09 -3.99
C ILE A 152 0.63 13.88 -2.81
N GLU A 153 -0.56 14.47 -2.95
CA GLU A 153 -1.31 15.10 -1.86
C GLU A 153 -2.17 14.09 -1.10
N GLY A 154 -2.23 12.83 -1.54
CA GLY A 154 -3.01 11.75 -0.94
C GLY A 154 -4.51 11.87 -1.20
N GLU A 155 -4.89 12.48 -2.32
CA GLU A 155 -6.26 12.43 -2.84
C GLU A 155 -6.36 11.20 -3.76
N PHE A 156 -6.96 10.13 -3.22
CA PHE A 156 -7.14 8.86 -3.94
C PHE A 156 -8.46 8.86 -4.72
N ASN A 157 -8.49 8.12 -5.82
CA ASN A 157 -9.67 8.03 -6.69
C ASN A 157 -9.97 6.60 -7.18
N TYR A 158 -9.08 5.64 -6.91
CA TYR A 158 -9.21 4.26 -7.33
C TYR A 158 -8.53 3.31 -6.35
N GLY A 159 -9.11 2.12 -6.17
CA GLY A 159 -8.50 1.00 -5.48
C GLY A 159 -9.08 -0.33 -5.94
N ASP A 160 -8.25 -1.38 -5.94
CA ASP A 160 -8.58 -2.70 -6.50
C ASP A 160 -7.69 -3.81 -5.91
N ILE A 161 -7.95 -5.06 -6.26
CA ILE A 161 -7.27 -6.28 -5.77
C ILE A 161 -6.85 -7.19 -6.94
#